data_AF-A0AAU1RAD0-F1
#
_entry.id   AF-A0AAU1RAD0-F1
#
_cell.length_a   1.000
_cell.length_b   1.000
_cell.length_c   1.000
_cell.angle_alpha   90.00
_cell.angle_beta   90.00
_cell.angle_gamma   90.00
#
_symmetry.space_group_name_H-M   'P 1'
#
loop_
_entity.id
_entity.type
_entity.pdbx_description
1 polymer ?
#
loop_
_entity_poly.entity_id
_entity_poly.type
_entity_poly.pdbx_seq_one_letter_code
_entity_poly.pdbx_strand_id
1 'polypeptide(L)'
;MVSPRTLEVSDLVRLRPGNPQGTDPRDWLMVVDLVEHLPGVFEVWHQPDHPDHQDWAAAITAADVAEIIRADADIPEPLTEESP
;
A
#
# COMPACT_ATOMS: atom_id res chain seq x y z
N MET A 1 13.84 9.42 -18.34
CA MET A 1 12.57 8.65 -18.26
C MET A 1 12.50 8.14 -16.84
N VAL A 2 11.59 8.67 -16.01
CA VAL A 2 11.37 8.15 -14.65
C VAL A 2 10.55 6.89 -14.85
N SER A 3 11.10 5.72 -14.50
CA SER A 3 10.32 4.48 -14.50
C SER A 3 9.10 4.70 -13.60
N PRO A 4 7.88 4.30 -14.00
CA PRO A 4 6.75 4.31 -13.07
C PRO A 4 7.18 3.46 -11.87
N ARG A 5 7.16 4.06 -10.67
CA ARG A 5 7.49 3.32 -9.44
C ARG A 5 6.48 2.18 -9.32
N THR A 6 7.00 0.95 -9.28
CA THR A 6 6.20 -0.25 -9.00
C THR A 6 5.76 -0.21 -7.54
N LEU A 7 4.49 -0.54 -7.27
CA LEU A 7 3.99 -0.69 -5.91
C LEU A 7 4.64 -1.90 -5.24
N GLU A 8 4.93 -1.78 -3.96
CA GLU A 8 5.44 -2.85 -3.10
C GLU A 8 4.47 -3.13 -1.94
N VAL A 9 4.48 -4.35 -1.43
CA VAL A 9 3.71 -4.69 -0.22
C VAL A 9 4.20 -3.82 0.94
N SER A 10 3.27 -3.34 1.76
CA SER A 10 3.45 -2.34 2.81
C SER A 10 3.57 -0.88 2.33
N ASP A 11 3.50 -0.61 1.03
CA ASP A 11 3.32 0.76 0.55
C ASP A 11 1.99 1.32 1.05
N LEU A 12 2.00 2.58 1.46
CA LEU A 12 0.81 3.37 1.69
C LEU A 12 0.50 4.16 0.43
N VAL A 13 -0.74 4.06 -0.06
CA VAL A 13 -1.17 4.68 -1.31
C VAL A 13 -2.43 5.52 -1.12
N ARG A 14 -2.55 6.57 -1.90
CA ARG A 14 -3.82 7.29 -2.13
C ARG A 14 -4.25 7.10 -3.56
N LEU A 15 -5.54 6.84 -3.74
CA LEU A 15 -6.12 6.70 -5.07
C LEU A 15 -6.47 8.05 -5.66
N ARG A 16 -6.52 8.13 -6.98
CA ARG A 16 -6.94 9.33 -7.71
C ARG A 16 -8.40 9.68 -7.38
N PRO A 17 -8.78 10.97 -7.41
CA PRO A 17 -10.18 11.36 -7.35
C PRO A 17 -11.00 10.68 -8.45
N GLY A 18 -12.16 10.13 -8.08
CA GLY A 18 -12.99 9.35 -9.00
C GLY A 18 -12.48 7.94 -9.29
N ASN A 19 -11.62 7.39 -8.42
CA ASN A 19 -11.21 5.99 -8.51
C ASN A 19 -12.42 5.04 -8.53
N PRO A 20 -12.35 3.91 -9.25
CA PRO A 20 -13.47 2.98 -9.39
C PRO A 20 -13.85 2.26 -8.09
N GLN A 21 -12.97 2.28 -7.08
CA GLN A 21 -13.20 1.62 -5.80
C GLN A 21 -14.11 2.43 -4.85
N GLY A 22 -14.39 3.69 -5.19
CA GLY A 22 -15.30 4.55 -4.42
C GLY A 22 -14.72 5.02 -3.09
N THR A 23 -13.43 4.81 -2.85
CA THR A 23 -12.74 5.24 -1.61
C THR A 23 -12.52 6.74 -1.61
N ASP A 24 -12.59 7.38 -0.43
CA ASP A 24 -12.26 8.80 -0.30
C ASP A 24 -10.79 9.01 -0.71
N PRO A 25 -10.49 9.94 -1.65
CA PRO A 25 -9.11 10.18 -2.10
C PRO A 25 -8.15 10.66 -1.00
N ARG A 26 -8.67 11.02 0.18
CA ARG A 26 -7.88 11.43 1.34
C ARG A 26 -7.42 10.26 2.20
N ASP A 27 -8.06 9.11 2.07
CA ASP A 27 -7.75 7.91 2.84
C ASP A 27 -6.46 7.27 2.34
N TRP A 28 -5.60 6.90 3.29
CA TRP A 28 -4.45 6.06 2.99
C TRP A 28 -4.86 4.60 3.01
N LEU A 29 -4.45 3.88 1.98
CA LEU A 29 -4.63 2.45 1.84
C LEU A 29 -3.27 1.77 1.89
N MET A 30 -3.20 0.59 2.49
CA MET A 30 -1.98 -0.21 2.54
C MET A 30 -2.03 -1.29 1.46
N VAL A 31 -0.98 -1.41 0.66
CA VAL A 31 -0.78 -2.55 -0.24
C VAL A 31 -0.48 -3.77 0.58
N VAL A 32 -1.34 -4.79 0.51
CA VAL A 32 -1.20 -6.01 1.32
C VAL A 32 -0.66 -7.17 0.52
N ASP A 33 -0.97 -7.26 -0.78
CA ASP A 33 -0.51 -8.36 -1.63
C ASP A 33 -0.51 -8.00 -3.12
N LEU A 34 0.23 -8.79 -3.91
CA LEU A 34 0.13 -8.86 -5.37
C LEU A 34 -0.81 -9.99 -5.75
N VAL A 35 -1.84 -9.70 -6.56
CA VAL A 35 -2.81 -10.73 -6.97
C VAL A 35 -2.13 -11.72 -7.92
N GLU A 36 -1.88 -12.95 -7.45
CA GLU A 36 -1.03 -13.96 -8.11
C GLU A 36 -1.41 -14.27 -9.58
N HIS A 37 -2.67 -14.06 -9.96
CA HIS A 37 -3.19 -14.36 -11.30
C HIS A 37 -3.40 -13.15 -12.20
N LEU A 38 -3.13 -11.93 -11.70
CA LEU A 38 -3.33 -10.68 -12.43
C LEU A 38 -2.09 -9.77 -12.28
N PRO A 39 -1.10 -9.88 -13.19
CA PRO A 39 0.13 -9.10 -13.12
C PRO A 39 -0.14 -7.59 -13.05
N GLY A 40 0.41 -6.94 -12.04
CA GLY A 40 0.27 -5.48 -11.83
C GLY A 40 -1.02 -5.06 -11.13
N VAL A 41 -1.82 -6.01 -10.63
CA VAL A 41 -2.97 -5.77 -9.76
C VAL A 41 -2.59 -6.09 -8.33
N PHE A 42 -2.81 -5.13 -7.44
CA PHE A 42 -2.46 -5.19 -6.03
C PHE A 42 -3.72 -5.15 -5.19
N GLU A 43 -3.76 -5.94 -4.12
CA GLU A 43 -4.79 -5.83 -3.10
C GLU A 43 -4.40 -4.74 -2.11
N VAL A 44 -5.37 -3.90 -1.76
CA VAL A 44 -5.22 -2.83 -0.78
C VAL A 44 -6.32 -2.87 0.26
N TRP A 45 -5.95 -2.58 1.51
CA TRP A 45 -6.86 -2.45 2.65
C TRP A 45 -6.79 -1.03 3.20
N HIS A 46 -7.81 -0.62 3.95
CA HIS A 46 -7.69 0.59 4.78
C HIS A 46 -6.60 0.39 5.85
N GLN A 47 -6.09 1.49 6.42
CA GLN A 47 -5.18 1.42 7.56
C GLN A 47 -5.87 0.86 8.83
N PRO A 48 -5.10 0.28 9.78
CA PRO A 48 -5.66 -0.35 10.99
C PRO A 48 -6.52 0.55 11.89
N ASP A 49 -6.39 1.86 11.76
CA ASP A 49 -7.14 2.87 12.50
C ASP A 49 -8.46 3.28 11.81
N HIS A 50 -8.70 2.82 10.59
CA HIS A 50 -9.95 3.06 9.87
C HIS A 50 -11.08 2.13 10.37
N PRO A 51 -12.33 2.64 10.54
CA PRO A 51 -13.44 1.81 11.04
C PRO A 51 -13.72 0.57 10.17
N ASP A 52 -13.46 0.66 8.87
CA ASP A 52 -13.74 -0.42 7.91
C ASP A 52 -12.52 -1.32 7.61
N HIS A 53 -11.44 -1.26 8.42
CA HIS A 53 -10.18 -1.96 8.14
C HIS A 53 -10.32 -3.47 7.84
N GLN A 54 -11.20 -4.16 8.57
CA GLN A 54 -11.37 -5.62 8.46
C GLN A 54 -12.52 -6.03 7.53
N ASP A 55 -13.34 -5.08 7.11
CA ASP A 55 -14.58 -5.35 6.37
C ASP A 55 -14.48 -4.93 4.89
N TRP A 56 -13.33 -4.36 4.48
CA TRP A 56 -13.15 -3.82 3.14
C TRP A 56 -11.76 -4.09 2.58
N ALA A 57 -11.75 -4.53 1.32
CA ALA A 57 -10.56 -4.68 0.50
C ALA A 57 -10.89 -4.31 -0.95
N ALA A 58 -9.89 -3.83 -1.70
CA ALA A 58 -10.02 -3.57 -3.12
C ALA A 58 -8.79 -3.98 -3.91
N ALA A 59 -8.99 -4.20 -5.20
CA ALA A 59 -7.91 -4.47 -6.15
C ALA A 59 -7.63 -3.20 -6.98
N ILE A 60 -6.37 -2.78 -7.03
CA ILE A 60 -5.94 -1.57 -7.75
C ILE A 60 -4.77 -1.86 -8.68
N THR A 61 -4.51 -0.97 -9.61
CA THR A 61 -3.29 -0.94 -10.42
C THR A 61 -2.48 0.32 -10.10
N ALA A 62 -1.23 0.37 -10.55
CA ALA A 62 -0.41 1.58 -10.44
C ALA A 62 -1.04 2.81 -11.14
N ALA A 63 -1.95 2.61 -12.10
CA ALA A 63 -2.64 3.70 -12.78
C ALA A 63 -3.72 4.38 -11.90
N ASP A 64 -4.23 3.68 -10.89
CA ASP A 64 -5.25 4.18 -9.97
C ASP A 64 -4.64 5.07 -8.88
N VAL A 65 -3.33 4.97 -8.67
CA VAL A 65 -2.60 5.65 -7.59
C VAL A 65 -2.26 7.08 -7.97
N ALA A 66 -2.49 7.99 -7.02
CA ALA A 66 -2.10 9.39 -7.07
C ALA A 66 -0.81 9.65 -6.28
N GLU A 67 -0.66 9.00 -5.11
CA GLU A 67 0.43 9.22 -4.17
C GLU A 67 0.88 7.90 -3.53
N ILE A 68 2.18 7.75 -3.29
CA ILE A 68 2.80 6.58 -2.65
C ILE A 68 3.74 7.05 -1.55
N ILE A 69 3.59 6.50 -0.35
CA ILE A 69 4.55 6.56 0.75
C ILE A 69 5.09 5.16 0.98
N ARG A 70 6.41 5.00 0.84
CA ARG A 70 7.11 3.76 1.15
C ARG A 70 7.45 3.78 2.63
N ALA A 71 7.11 2.72 3.36
CA ALA A 71 7.79 2.48 4.62
C ALA A 71 9.26 2.18 4.28
N ASP A 72 10.19 3.06 4.64
CA ASP A 72 11.62 2.85 4.36
C ASP A 72 12.04 1.46 4.85
N ALA A 73 12.60 0.66 3.95
CA ALA A 73 13.07 -0.72 4.19
C ALA A 73 14.36 -0.79 5.03
N ASP A 74 14.63 0.22 5.85
CA ASP A 74 15.89 0.39 6.59
C ASP A 74 15.61 0.65 8.08
N ILE A 75 14.80 -0.22 8.68
CA ILE A 75 14.97 -0.48 10.12
C ILE A 75 16.03 -1.59 10.20
N PRO A 76 17.32 -1.27 10.40
CA PRO A 76 18.26 -2.31 10.83
C PRO A 76 17.70 -2.92 12.10
N GLU A 77 17.58 -4.25 12.12
CA GLU A 77 17.25 -4.98 13.34
C GLU A 77 18.11 -4.44 14.48
N PRO A 78 17.56 -4.16 15.68
CA PRO A 78 18.39 -3.74 16.79
C PRO A 78 19.47 -4.81 16.99
N LEU A 79 20.74 -4.42 16.82
CA LEU A 79 21.88 -5.23 17.21
C LEU A 79 21.61 -5.64 18.66
N THR A 80 21.26 -6.90 18.86
CA THR A 80 21.14 -7.45 20.20
C THR A 80 22.57 -7.58 20.68
N GLU A 81 23.09 -6.51 21.31
CA GLU A 81 24.30 -6.61 22.12
C GLU A 81 24.01 -7.63 23.21
N GLU A 82 24.53 -8.84 23.01
CA GLU A 82 24.59 -9.86 24.05
C GLU A 82 25.27 -9.24 25.28
N SER A 83 24.58 -9.37 26.41
CA SER A 83 24.98 -8.82 27.70
C SER A 83 26.37 -9.27 28.14
N PRO A 84 27.14 -8.44 28.87
CA PRO A 84 28.18 -8.93 29.77
C PRO A 84 27.58 -9.55 31.05
#